data_AF-A0A8C8UR80-F1
#
_entry.id   AF-A0A8C8UR80-F1
#
_cell.length_a   1.000
_cell.length_b   1.000
_cell.length_c   1.000
_cell.angle_alpha   90.00
_cell.angle_beta   90.00
_cell.angle_gamma   90.00
#
_symmetry.space_group_name_H-M   'P 1'
#
loop_
_entity.id
_entity.type
_entity.pdbx_description
1 polymer ?
#
loop_
_entity_poly.entity_id
_entity_poly.type
_entity_poly.pdbx_seq_one_letter_code
_entity_poly.pdbx_strand_id
1 'polypeptide(L)'
;MREQYMRTGEGFLLVFSVTDRGSFEEIYKFQRQILRVKDRDEFPMILIGNKADLDHQRQVRREEFRAGEALKVTYMEASAKIRMNVDQAFHELVRQECPPSPEPTRKEKDKKGCHCIIS
;
A
#
# COMPACT_ATOMS: atom_id res chain seq x y z
N MET A 1 -24.11 -4.85 4.97
CA MET A 1 -22.79 -5.38 5.37
C MET A 1 -21.65 -4.45 4.96
N ARG A 2 -21.36 -4.22 3.66
CA ARG A 2 -20.24 -3.35 3.22
C ARG A 2 -20.31 -1.91 3.75
N GLU A 3 -21.48 -1.28 3.71
CA GLU A 3 -21.65 0.10 4.19
C GLU A 3 -21.36 0.27 5.68
N GLN A 4 -21.65 -0.74 6.52
CA GLN A 4 -21.39 -0.68 7.95
C GLN A 4 -19.89 -0.66 8.25
N TYR A 5 -19.09 -1.44 7.51
CA TYR A 5 -17.63 -1.40 7.58
C TYR A 5 -17.07 -0.08 7.02
N MET A 6 -17.70 0.49 5.98
CA MET A 6 -17.33 1.81 5.48
C MET A 6 -17.60 2.93 6.49
N ARG A 7 -18.64 2.82 7.32
CA ARG A 7 -18.93 3.82 8.38
C ARG A 7 -18.00 3.69 9.58
N THR A 8 -17.71 2.47 10.02
CA THR A 8 -16.97 2.19 11.27
C THR A 8 -15.47 1.97 11.10
N GLY A 9 -14.99 1.71 9.87
CA GLY A 9 -13.56 1.45 9.64
C GLY A 9 -12.74 2.72 9.76
N GLU A 10 -11.68 2.69 10.57
CA GLU A 10 -10.81 3.86 10.78
C GLU A 10 -9.79 4.08 9.65
N GLY A 11 -9.46 3.03 8.88
CA GLY A 11 -8.59 3.13 7.70
C GLY A 11 -8.94 2.07 6.66
N PHE A 12 -8.60 2.30 5.38
CA PHE A 12 -8.89 1.36 4.29
C PHE A 12 -7.67 0.98 3.45
N LEU A 13 -7.56 -0.32 3.14
CA LEU A 13 -6.66 -0.81 2.11
C LEU A 13 -7.43 -0.99 0.80
N LEU A 14 -7.03 -0.26 -0.23
CA LEU A 14 -7.58 -0.34 -1.57
C LEU A 14 -6.70 -1.28 -2.40
N VAL A 15 -7.13 -2.53 -2.58
CA VAL A 15 -6.31 -3.56 -3.23
C VAL A 15 -6.80 -3.82 -4.65
N PHE A 16 -5.91 -3.71 -5.64
CA PHE A 16 -6.15 -4.11 -7.04
C PHE A 16 -5.09 -5.11 -7.49
N SER A 17 -5.26 -5.70 -8.68
CA SER A 17 -4.31 -6.65 -9.26
C SER A 17 -3.51 -5.97 -10.36
N VAL A 18 -2.17 -6.01 -10.32
CA VAL A 18 -1.33 -5.37 -11.37
C VAL A 18 -1.55 -5.97 -12.77
N THR A 19 -2.08 -7.19 -12.82
CA THR A 19 -2.41 -7.91 -14.06
C THR A 19 -3.81 -7.62 -14.59
N ASP A 20 -4.63 -6.84 -13.88
CA ASP A 20 -6.03 -6.58 -14.25
C ASP A 20 -6.34 -5.09 -14.15
N ARG A 21 -6.40 -4.43 -15.30
CA ARG A 21 -6.68 -2.99 -15.39
C ARG A 21 -8.10 -2.65 -14.89
N GLY A 22 -9.08 -3.55 -15.07
CA GLY A 22 -10.44 -3.32 -14.60
C GLY A 22 -10.49 -3.15 -13.08
N SER A 23 -9.73 -3.97 -12.35
CA SER A 23 -9.62 -3.86 -10.89
C SER A 23 -9.04 -2.52 -10.42
N PHE A 24 -8.16 -1.90 -11.22
CA PHE A 24 -7.60 -0.58 -10.91
C PHE A 24 -8.61 0.55 -11.14
N GLU A 25 -9.42 0.47 -12.20
CA GLU A 25 -10.47 1.47 -12.46
C GLU A 25 -11.57 1.48 -11.39
N GLU A 26 -11.83 0.32 -10.77
CA GLU A 26 -12.79 0.22 -9.66
C GLU A 26 -12.32 0.90 -8.38
N ILE A 27 -11.00 1.04 -8.16
CA ILE A 27 -10.44 1.71 -6.98
C ILE A 27 -10.97 3.14 -6.84
N TYR A 28 -11.04 3.88 -7.94
CA TYR A 28 -11.58 5.25 -7.95
C TYR A 28 -13.05 5.30 -7.52
N LYS A 29 -13.82 4.25 -7.81
CA LYS A 29 -15.22 4.15 -7.37
C LYS A 29 -15.28 3.89 -5.87
N PHE A 30 -14.48 2.94 -5.36
CA PHE A 30 -14.44 2.63 -3.93
C PHE A 30 -13.96 3.80 -3.08
N GLN A 31 -12.90 4.48 -3.50
CA GLN A 31 -12.39 5.67 -2.81
C GLN A 31 -13.47 6.75 -2.67
N ARG A 32 -14.15 7.11 -3.77
CA ARG A 32 -15.25 8.09 -3.74
C ARG A 32 -16.40 7.66 -2.84
N GLN A 33 -16.73 6.36 -2.83
CA GLN A 33 -17.75 5.83 -1.92
C GLN A 33 -17.33 5.95 -0.46
N ILE A 34 -16.08 5.64 -0.13
CA ILE A 34 -15.55 5.75 1.24
C ILE A 34 -15.57 7.21 1.70
N LEU A 35 -15.04 8.14 0.90
CA LEU A 35 -15.03 9.57 1.23
C LEU A 35 -16.45 10.11 1.46
N ARG A 36 -17.41 9.70 0.62
CA ARG A 36 -18.82 10.09 0.76
C ARG A 36 -19.47 9.51 2.02
N VAL A 37 -19.14 8.26 2.40
CA VAL A 37 -19.68 7.63 3.61
C VAL A 37 -19.05 8.21 4.87
N LYS A 38 -17.78 8.62 4.80
CA LYS A 38 -17.04 9.25 5.90
C LYS A 38 -17.32 10.74 6.04
N ASP A 39 -17.89 11.36 5.01
CA ASP A 39 -18.15 12.80 4.95
C ASP A 39 -16.87 13.63 5.17
N ARG A 40 -15.79 13.23 4.48
CA ARG A 40 -14.47 13.88 4.53
C ARG A 40 -13.85 13.95 3.14
N ASP A 41 -13.06 15.01 2.89
CA ASP A 41 -12.28 15.15 1.66
C ASP A 41 -11.02 14.28 1.66
N GLU A 42 -10.49 13.95 2.84
CA GLU A 42 -9.31 13.13 3.04
C GLU A 42 -9.57 12.11 4.14
N PHE A 43 -9.21 10.85 3.86
CA PHE A 43 -9.37 9.73 4.78
C PHE A 43 -8.17 8.79 4.63
N PRO A 44 -7.62 8.20 5.70
CA PRO A 44 -6.43 7.38 5.57
C PRO A 44 -6.71 6.12 4.74
N MET A 45 -6.01 6.05 3.61
CA MET A 45 -6.21 5.03 2.62
C MET A 45 -4.87 4.70 1.97
N ILE A 46 -4.62 3.40 1.79
CA ILE A 46 -3.42 2.92 1.10
C ILE A 46 -3.83 2.10 -0.10
N LEU A 47 -3.27 2.44 -1.25
CA LEU A 47 -3.45 1.75 -2.51
C LEU A 47 -2.43 0.63 -2.65
N ILE A 48 -2.90 -0.61 -2.82
CA ILE A 48 -2.08 -1.81 -2.91
C ILE A 48 -2.21 -2.46 -4.29
N GLY A 49 -1.10 -2.49 -5.02
CA GLY A 49 -0.96 -3.28 -6.25
C GLY A 49 -0.57 -4.72 -5.93
N ASN A 50 -1.54 -5.62 -5.85
CA ASN A 50 -1.34 -7.04 -5.58
C ASN A 50 -0.88 -7.81 -6.84
N LYS A 51 -0.31 -9.00 -6.64
CA LYS A 51 0.28 -9.88 -7.66
C LYS A 51 1.50 -9.29 -8.36
N ALA A 52 2.30 -8.51 -7.64
CA ALA A 52 3.53 -7.92 -8.16
C ALA A 52 4.57 -8.96 -8.66
N ASP A 53 4.41 -10.25 -8.30
CA ASP A 53 5.20 -11.36 -8.83
C ASP A 53 4.92 -11.64 -10.32
N LEU A 54 3.77 -11.20 -10.84
CA LEU A 54 3.37 -11.37 -12.25
C LEU A 54 3.72 -10.14 -13.10
N ASP A 55 4.93 -9.62 -12.95
CA ASP A 55 5.37 -8.40 -13.64
C ASP A 55 5.32 -8.54 -15.18
N HIS A 56 5.60 -9.75 -15.70
CA HIS A 56 5.48 -10.04 -17.14
C HIS A 56 4.05 -9.97 -17.69
N GLN A 57 3.03 -10.06 -16.83
CA GLN A 57 1.61 -9.95 -17.19
C GLN A 57 1.00 -8.62 -16.73
N ARG A 58 1.84 -7.66 -16.34
CA ARG A 58 1.42 -6.36 -15.85
C ARG A 58 0.64 -5.60 -16.93
N GLN A 59 -0.57 -5.18 -16.58
CA GLN A 59 -1.41 -4.32 -17.41
C GLN A 59 -1.43 -2.87 -16.92
N VAL A 60 -1.13 -2.64 -15.63
CA VAL A 60 -1.16 -1.31 -15.02
C VAL A 60 0.27 -0.82 -14.77
N ARG A 61 0.64 0.31 -15.37
CA ARG A 61 2.02 0.84 -15.30
C ARG A 61 2.27 1.52 -13.96
N ARG A 62 3.53 1.48 -13.50
CA ARG A 62 3.92 2.13 -12.24
C ARG A 62 3.70 3.65 -12.23
N GLU A 63 3.77 4.26 -13.40
CA GLU A 63 3.54 5.70 -13.61
C GLU A 63 2.07 6.08 -13.41
N GLU A 64 1.13 5.19 -13.73
CA GLU A 64 -0.31 5.44 -13.49
C GLU A 64 -0.60 5.59 -11.99
N PHE A 65 0.26 5.06 -11.11
CA PHE A 65 0.15 5.25 -9.66
C PHE A 65 0.75 6.56 -9.17
N ARG A 66 1.63 7.23 -9.94
CA ARG A 66 2.00 8.63 -9.63
C ARG A 66 0.81 9.56 -9.82
N ALA A 67 -0.12 9.23 -10.71
CA ALA A 67 -1.41 9.92 -10.76
C ALA A 67 -2.24 9.71 -9.47
N GLY A 68 -1.91 8.70 -8.66
CA GLY A 68 -2.40 8.51 -7.29
C GLY A 68 -1.94 9.60 -6.31
N GLU A 69 -0.93 10.42 -6.64
CA GLU A 69 -0.65 11.66 -5.92
C GLU A 69 -1.87 12.61 -5.97
N ALA A 70 -2.62 12.61 -7.09
CA ALA A 70 -3.87 13.37 -7.17
C ALA A 70 -4.96 12.85 -6.22
N LEU A 71 -4.84 11.58 -5.80
CA LEU A 71 -5.73 10.96 -4.82
C LEU A 71 -5.24 11.12 -3.38
N LYS A 72 -4.04 11.69 -3.15
CA LYS A 72 -3.36 11.78 -1.85
C LYS A 72 -3.28 10.45 -1.08
N VAL A 73 -3.17 9.32 -1.78
CA VAL A 73 -3.05 8.00 -1.15
C VAL A 73 -1.65 7.44 -1.33
N THR A 74 -1.14 6.76 -0.31
CA THR A 74 0.13 6.05 -0.40
C THR A 74 -0.03 4.82 -1.29
N TYR A 75 0.89 4.59 -2.22
CA TYR A 75 0.92 3.42 -3.08
C TYR A 75 1.99 2.42 -2.65
N MET A 76 1.65 1.12 -2.63
CA MET A 76 2.59 0.03 -2.37
C MET A 76 2.29 -1.19 -3.26
N GLU A 77 3.34 -1.86 -3.74
CA GLU A 77 3.20 -3.16 -4.43
C GLU A 77 3.32 -4.29 -3.43
N ALA A 78 2.40 -5.26 -3.50
CA ALA A 78 2.42 -6.45 -2.67
C ALA A 78 2.25 -7.71 -3.50
N SER A 79 2.69 -8.84 -2.96
CA SER A 79 2.31 -10.15 -3.50
C SER A 79 1.96 -11.08 -2.36
N ALA A 80 0.68 -11.44 -2.30
CA ALA A 80 0.20 -12.44 -1.35
C ALA A 80 0.86 -13.82 -1.56
N LYS A 81 1.25 -14.14 -2.81
CA LYS A 81 1.85 -15.43 -3.16
C LYS A 81 3.23 -15.63 -2.54
N ILE A 82 4.07 -14.58 -2.59
CA ILE A 82 5.42 -14.60 -2.01
C ILE A 82 5.51 -13.88 -0.66
N ARG A 83 4.36 -13.48 -0.09
CA ARG A 83 4.25 -12.67 1.14
C ARG A 83 5.12 -11.40 1.11
N MET A 84 5.24 -10.78 -0.06
CA MET A 84 5.99 -9.54 -0.22
C MET A 84 5.10 -8.34 0.16
N ASN A 85 5.61 -7.48 1.04
CA ASN A 85 5.00 -6.21 1.47
C ASN A 85 3.57 -6.32 2.03
N VAL A 86 3.14 -7.52 2.43
CA VAL A 86 1.82 -7.72 3.06
C VAL A 86 1.82 -7.09 4.44
N ASP A 87 2.77 -7.45 5.31
CA ASP A 87 2.86 -6.89 6.67
C ASP A 87 3.15 -5.38 6.65
N GLN A 88 3.99 -4.94 5.72
CA GLN A 88 4.34 -3.53 5.58
C GLN A 88 3.11 -2.68 5.21
N ALA A 89 2.23 -3.17 4.34
CA ALA A 89 1.00 -2.47 3.98
C ALA A 89 0.07 -2.25 5.18
N PHE A 90 -0.05 -3.25 6.07
CA PHE A 90 -0.85 -3.11 7.29
C PHE A 90 -0.20 -2.16 8.30
N HIS A 91 1.12 -2.26 8.51
CA HIS A 91 1.83 -1.36 9.42
C HIS A 91 1.76 0.10 8.95
N GLU A 92 1.86 0.34 7.63
CA GLU A 92 1.78 1.68 7.08
C GLU A 92 0.40 2.31 7.33
N LEU A 93 -0.69 1.54 7.23
CA LEU A 93 -2.03 2.02 7.52
C LEU A 93 -2.16 2.42 8.99
N VAL A 94 -1.71 1.54 9.89
CA VAL A 94 -1.76 1.82 11.34
C VAL A 94 -0.91 3.03 11.70
N ARG A 95 0.22 3.24 11.02
CA ARG A 95 1.09 4.40 11.22
C ARG A 95 0.43 5.72 10.80
N GLN A 96 -0.44 5.70 9.80
CA GLN A 96 -1.21 6.88 9.38
C GLN A 96 -2.32 7.22 10.40
N GLU A 97 -2.99 6.21 10.96
CA GLU A 97 -3.99 6.40 12.02
C GLU A 97 -3.40 6.86 13.35
N CYS A 98 -2.23 6.32 13.68
CA CYS A 98 -1.56 6.55 14.95
C CYS A 98 -0.13 7.03 14.66
N PRO A 99 0.11 8.36 14.57
CA PRO A 99 1.46 8.86 14.38
C PRO A 99 2.29 8.38 15.57
N PRO A 100 3.34 7.57 15.34
CA PRO A 100 4.17 7.08 16.43
C PRO A 100 4.83 8.30 17.09
N SER A 101 4.87 8.31 18.42
CA SER A 101 5.95 9.02 19.10
C SER A 101 7.28 8.54 18.50
N PRO A 102 8.30 9.41 18.34
CA PRO A 102 9.47 9.09 17.53
C PRO A 102 10.21 7.85 18.06
N GLU A 103 10.04 6.71 17.38
CA GLU A 103 10.81 5.50 17.66
C GLU A 103 12.11 5.46 16.83
N PRO A 104 13.24 5.00 17.42
CA PRO A 104 14.57 5.16 16.85
C PRO A 104 14.80 4.28 15.62
N THR A 105 15.45 4.86 14.62
CA THR A 105 15.87 4.22 13.36
C THR A 105 16.70 2.96 13.62
N ARG A 106 16.14 1.77 13.32
CA ARG A 106 16.93 0.55 13.19
C ARG A 106 17.73 0.62 11.88
N LYS A 107 19.02 0.95 12.01
CA LYS A 107 20.00 0.99 10.93
C LYS A 107 20.10 -0.36 10.23
N GLU A 108 20.09 -0.31 8.90
CA GLU A 108 20.39 -1.40 7.98
C GLU A 108 21.75 -2.02 8.32
N LYS A 109 21.81 -3.35 8.48
CA LYS A 109 23.07 -4.07 8.72
C LYS A 109 23.85 -4.17 7.42
N ASP A 110 24.81 -3.25 7.26
CA ASP A 110 25.86 -3.27 6.25
C ASP A 110 26.59 -4.62 6.28
N LYS A 111 26.38 -5.47 5.28
CA LYS A 111 27.16 -6.70 5.09
C LYS A 111 28.52 -6.34 4.47
N LYS A 112 29.49 -5.92 5.30
CA LYS A 112 30.89 -5.89 4.88
C LYS A 112 31.46 -7.31 4.92
N GLY A 113 31.69 -7.88 3.74
CA GLY A 113 32.41 -9.12 3.54
C GLY A 113 33.80 -9.05 4.18
N CYS A 114 34.16 -10.12 4.88
CA CYS A 114 35.41 -10.30 5.60
C CYS A 114 36.61 -10.28 4.66
N HIS A 115 37.63 -9.48 4.99
CA HIS A 115 38.97 -9.64 4.44
C HIS A 115 39.81 -10.37 5.49
N CYS A 116 40.03 -11.67 5.28
CA CYS A 116 40.94 -12.46 6.09
C CYS A 116 42.36 -12.25 5.56
N ILE A 117 43.24 -11.64 6.36
CA ILE A 117 44.69 -11.71 6.17
C ILE A 117 45.21 -12.64 7.28
N ILE A 118 45.74 -13.80 6.88
CA ILE A 118 46.55 -14.66 7.75
C ILE A 118 48.01 -14.24 7.55
N SER A 119 48.74 -14.23 8.66
CA SER A 119 50.14 -13.82 8.87
C SER A 119 51.14 -14.21 7.80
#